data_AF-A0A6P1D605-F1
#
_entry.id   AF-A0A6P1D605-F1
#
_cell.length_a   1.000
_cell.length_b   1.000
_cell.length_c   1.000
_cell.angle_alpha   90.00
_cell.angle_beta   90.00
_cell.angle_gamma   90.00
#
_symmetry.space_group_name_H-M   'P 1'
#
loop_
_entity.id
_entity.type
_entity.pdbx_description
1 polymer ?
#
loop_
_entity_poly.entity_id
_entity_poly.type
_entity_poly.pdbx_seq_one_letter_code
_entity_poly.pdbx_strand_id
1 'polypeptide(L)'
;MSTSVPGRMRARDLDRAHTASVLDAAYAEGQLGADEYHDRTAQARAAKTVGQLSALVDDLQTPSAAHMPGPRRFAPRATPAATGYPSSTRARTADRAAAAELLDLARSEGQLTDDEIRAYTELLAEAKTLGDLAELTADLQGSRRAPAPPRRAKTTGQGGYLAALTAAALLVAFGAFALTGRADGPAPAESPAAAVPEAGAPEAEFPAPRAELDDVEPVVIKTPDLVTGEGMAHFIADYRAEFGDTIADEISLFPEHGDVDRAVPGQPNRRVSYDYRGGFQRPSDPTTRKVDTPTVDLGVLDTAAIGAALANAATIATVPDGKVSHLSVEVHSFPPNEGRMVVAVYVGNEFNESGHFILGPAGEVLRVWPFEG
;
A
#
# COMPACT_ATOMS: atom_id res chain seq x y z
N MET A 1 36.75 5.12 -3.50
CA MET A 1 36.08 4.35 -2.45
C MET A 1 35.36 5.34 -1.56
N SER A 2 34.07 5.56 -1.75
CA SER A 2 33.24 6.32 -0.81
C SER A 2 32.31 5.32 -0.15
N THR A 3 32.75 4.75 0.97
CA THR A 3 31.87 4.07 1.91
C THR A 3 31.07 5.16 2.61
N SER A 4 29.82 5.40 2.19
CA SER A 4 28.94 6.33 2.89
C SER A 4 28.77 5.81 4.32
N VAL A 5 29.30 6.54 5.29
CA VAL A 5 29.12 6.21 6.71
C VAL A 5 27.60 6.28 7.00
N PRO A 6 26.97 5.20 7.49
CA PRO A 6 25.51 5.10 7.62
C PRO A 6 24.87 6.25 8.42
N GLY A 7 25.62 6.87 9.33
CA GLY A 7 25.15 8.04 10.09
C GLY A 7 24.90 9.32 9.26
N ARG A 8 25.43 9.43 8.04
CA ARG A 8 25.21 10.59 7.14
C ARG A 8 24.09 10.39 6.11
N MET A 9 23.51 9.20 6.08
CA MET A 9 22.50 8.82 5.12
C MET A 9 21.16 9.46 5.49
N ARG A 10 20.44 10.05 4.52
CA ARG A 10 19.15 10.70 4.73
C ARG A 10 18.10 9.67 5.16
N ALA A 11 17.27 10.01 6.14
CA ALA A 11 16.22 9.11 6.64
C ALA A 11 14.99 9.14 5.72
N ARG A 12 14.43 7.96 5.42
CA ARG A 12 13.13 7.79 4.77
C ARG A 12 11.99 8.00 5.77
N ASP A 13 10.80 8.22 5.25
CA ASP A 13 9.58 8.16 6.05
C ASP A 13 9.39 6.79 6.71
N LEU A 14 9.76 5.70 6.01
CA LEU A 14 9.72 4.35 6.58
C LEU A 14 10.70 4.21 7.77
N ASP A 15 11.89 4.81 7.69
CA ASP A 15 12.85 4.77 8.81
C ASP A 15 12.30 5.52 10.02
N ARG A 16 11.68 6.70 9.80
CA ARG A 16 11.01 7.47 10.85
C ARG A 16 9.85 6.71 11.48
N ALA A 17 9.02 6.06 10.65
CA ALA A 17 7.89 5.26 11.10
C ALA A 17 8.36 4.05 11.92
N HIS A 18 9.40 3.34 11.45
CA HIS A 18 9.99 2.21 12.17
C HIS A 18 10.55 2.65 13.53
N THR A 19 11.30 3.76 13.58
CA THR A 19 11.78 4.32 14.85
C THR A 19 10.62 4.70 15.77
N ALA A 20 9.54 5.28 15.25
CA ALA A 20 8.35 5.58 16.04
C ALA A 20 7.73 4.30 16.65
N SER A 21 7.61 3.21 15.89
CA SER A 21 7.11 1.94 16.41
C SER A 21 7.99 1.36 17.53
N VAL A 22 9.32 1.51 17.45
CA VAL A 22 10.24 1.10 18.53
C VAL A 22 10.03 1.95 19.79
N LEU A 23 9.82 3.26 19.63
CA LEU A 23 9.51 4.16 20.74
C LEU A 23 8.15 3.85 21.38
N ASP A 24 7.14 3.51 20.56
CA ASP A 24 5.81 3.09 21.01
C ASP A 24 5.91 1.81 21.86
N ALA A 25 6.67 0.83 21.41
CA ALA A 25 6.91 -0.42 22.13
C ALA A 25 7.65 -0.17 23.46
N ALA A 26 8.70 0.64 23.45
CA ALA A 26 9.45 0.99 24.66
C ALA A 26 8.60 1.75 25.69
N TYR A 27 7.67 2.59 25.23
CA TYR A 27 6.70 3.25 26.11
C TYR A 27 5.70 2.26 26.70
N ALA A 28 5.15 1.34 25.89
CA ALA A 28 4.23 0.31 26.35
C ALA A 28 4.87 -0.66 27.36
N GLU A 29 6.16 -0.96 27.19
CA GLU A 29 6.97 -1.77 28.11
C GLU A 29 7.45 -0.98 29.35
N GLY A 30 7.18 0.32 29.43
CA GLY A 30 7.54 1.18 30.55
C GLY A 30 9.03 1.56 30.62
N GLN A 31 9.78 1.36 29.53
CA GLN A 31 11.17 1.80 29.42
C GLN A 31 11.28 3.32 29.22
N LEU A 32 10.23 3.95 28.68
CA LEU A 32 10.11 5.40 28.49
C LEU A 32 8.96 5.97 29.33
N GLY A 33 9.18 7.14 29.93
CA GLY A 33 8.10 7.95 30.53
C GLY A 33 7.27 8.68 29.45
N ALA A 34 6.07 9.15 29.80
CA ALA A 34 5.17 9.80 28.83
C ALA A 34 5.76 11.08 28.19
N ASP A 35 6.35 11.97 28.99
CA ASP A 35 6.98 13.20 28.49
C ASP A 35 8.17 12.87 27.57
N GLU A 36 8.98 11.90 27.96
CA GLU A 36 10.15 11.46 27.18
C GLU A 36 9.75 10.78 25.86
N TYR A 37 8.70 9.97 25.88
CA TYR A 37 8.12 9.37 24.68
C TYR A 37 7.65 10.43 23.68
N HIS A 38 6.92 11.46 24.16
CA HIS A 38 6.45 12.55 23.30
C HIS A 38 7.62 13.33 22.68
N ASP A 39 8.64 13.64 23.48
CA ASP A 39 9.84 14.35 23.01
C ASP A 39 10.63 13.53 21.98
N ARG A 40 10.86 12.24 22.24
CA ARG A 40 11.59 11.36 21.31
C ARG A 40 10.81 11.13 20.01
N THR A 41 9.48 11.02 20.09
CA THR A 41 8.61 10.89 18.90
C THR A 41 8.64 12.14 18.04
N ALA A 42 8.62 13.34 18.65
CA ALA A 42 8.79 14.59 17.93
C ALA A 42 10.18 14.69 17.27
N GLN A 43 11.24 14.27 17.96
CA GLN A 43 12.60 14.22 17.42
C GLN A 43 12.73 13.21 16.27
N ALA A 44 12.10 12.05 16.36
CA ALA A 44 12.09 11.04 15.30
C ALA A 44 11.43 11.58 14.02
N ARG A 45 10.31 12.29 14.15
CA ARG A 45 9.64 12.94 13.00
C ARG A 45 10.49 14.04 12.36
N ALA A 46 11.28 14.76 13.16
CA ALA A 46 12.16 15.83 12.69
C ALA A 46 13.54 15.34 12.20
N ALA A 47 13.88 14.07 12.44
CA ALA A 47 15.19 13.53 12.11
C ALA A 47 15.41 13.46 10.59
N LYS A 48 16.55 13.98 10.17
CA LYS A 48 16.94 14.06 8.75
C LYS A 48 17.85 12.91 8.33
N THR A 49 18.45 12.20 9.28
CA THR A 49 19.45 11.16 9.02
C THR A 49 19.17 9.89 9.79
N VAL A 50 19.57 8.76 9.23
CA VAL A 50 19.48 7.45 9.90
C VAL A 50 20.30 7.44 11.20
N GLY A 51 21.43 8.16 11.23
CA GLY A 51 22.23 8.28 12.45
C GLY A 51 21.52 9.00 13.59
N GLN A 52 20.70 10.00 13.27
CA GLN A 52 19.85 10.67 14.27
C GLN A 52 18.76 9.73 14.78
N LEU A 53 18.12 8.97 13.88
CA LEU A 53 17.11 7.99 14.25
C LEU A 53 17.68 6.86 15.11
N SER A 54 18.86 6.33 14.76
CA SER A 54 19.51 5.28 15.56
C SER A 54 19.87 5.75 16.95
N ALA A 55 20.32 7.01 17.09
CA ALA A 55 20.67 7.57 18.40
C ALA A 55 19.46 7.71 19.35
N LEU A 56 18.24 7.85 18.82
CA LEU A 56 17.02 7.97 19.64
C LEU A 56 16.58 6.65 20.28
N VAL A 57 17.11 5.52 19.80
CA VAL A 57 16.71 4.17 20.23
C VAL A 57 17.89 3.31 20.71
N ASP A 58 19.11 3.87 20.73
CA ASP A 58 20.35 3.15 21.06
C ASP A 58 20.40 2.67 22.52
N ASP A 59 19.74 3.40 23.42
CA ASP A 59 19.64 3.10 24.84
C ASP A 59 18.44 2.23 25.22
N LEU A 60 17.53 1.98 24.26
CA LEU A 60 16.33 1.19 24.50
C LEU A 60 16.64 -0.29 24.40
N GLN A 61 16.10 -1.07 25.34
CA GLN A 61 16.13 -2.52 25.26
C GLN A 61 15.09 -2.95 24.22
N THR A 62 15.50 -3.01 22.96
CA THR A 62 14.75 -3.83 22.00
C THR A 62 14.87 -5.28 22.45
N PRO A 63 13.82 -6.12 22.32
CA PRO A 63 13.98 -7.56 22.49
C PRO A 63 15.00 -8.02 21.45
N SER A 64 16.25 -8.16 21.89
CA SER A 64 17.25 -8.93 21.16
C SER A 64 16.67 -10.33 21.13
N ALA A 65 16.14 -10.75 19.98
CA ALA A 65 16.26 -12.14 19.60
C ALA A 65 17.68 -12.55 20.00
N ALA A 66 17.78 -13.51 20.92
CA ALA A 66 19.04 -13.90 21.50
C ALA A 66 20.06 -14.09 20.38
N HIS A 67 21.24 -13.49 20.56
CA HIS A 67 22.37 -13.63 19.65
C HIS A 67 22.79 -15.11 19.60
N MET A 68 22.06 -15.92 18.84
CA MET A 68 22.48 -17.23 18.39
C MET A 68 23.55 -16.99 17.32
N PRO A 69 24.80 -17.44 17.52
CA PRO A 69 25.79 -17.39 16.45
C PRO A 69 25.35 -18.39 15.37
N GLY A 70 24.56 -17.91 14.42
CA GLY A 70 24.24 -18.67 13.22
C GLY A 70 25.53 -19.11 12.53
N PRO A 71 25.55 -20.29 11.90
CA PRO A 71 26.75 -20.78 11.23
C PRO A 71 27.19 -19.74 10.21
N ARG A 72 28.46 -19.31 10.31
CA ARG A 72 29.11 -18.43 9.34
C ARG A 72 28.99 -19.07 7.97
N ARG A 73 27.97 -18.68 7.21
CA ARG A 73 27.90 -19.00 5.79
C ARG A 73 29.10 -18.28 5.17
N PHE A 74 30.07 -19.08 4.71
CA PHE A 74 31.06 -18.59 3.78
C PHE A 74 30.29 -18.05 2.59
N ALA A 75 30.16 -16.72 2.52
CA ALA A 75 29.77 -16.07 1.30
C ALA A 75 30.73 -16.59 0.21
N PRO A 76 30.23 -17.00 -0.97
CA PRO A 76 31.14 -17.13 -2.09
C PRO A 76 31.85 -15.79 -2.17
N ARG A 77 33.19 -15.81 -2.19
CA ARG A 77 33.99 -14.62 -2.43
C ARG A 77 33.51 -14.08 -3.77
N ALA A 78 32.56 -13.15 -3.71
CA ALA A 78 32.27 -12.26 -4.81
C ALA A 78 33.60 -11.55 -5.01
N THR A 79 34.38 -12.03 -5.97
CA THR A 79 35.36 -11.21 -6.63
C THR A 79 34.67 -9.88 -6.86
N PRO A 80 35.19 -8.76 -6.33
CA PRO A 80 34.56 -7.48 -6.59
C PRO A 80 34.53 -7.37 -8.10
N ALA A 81 33.33 -7.35 -8.68
CA ALA A 81 33.16 -6.82 -10.02
C ALA A 81 33.44 -5.32 -9.91
N ALA A 82 34.71 -4.98 -9.75
CA ALA A 82 35.26 -3.68 -10.08
C ALA A 82 35.19 -3.55 -11.60
N THR A 83 33.98 -3.42 -12.11
CA THR A 83 33.72 -3.01 -13.49
C THR A 83 32.65 -1.93 -13.46
N GLY A 84 32.77 -1.00 -12.52
CA GLY A 84 32.21 0.34 -12.67
C GLY A 84 33.19 1.14 -13.52
N TYR A 85 32.69 1.82 -14.55
CA TYR A 85 33.45 2.82 -15.29
C TYR A 85 34.10 3.83 -14.32
N PRO A 86 35.31 4.33 -14.59
CA PRO A 86 35.96 5.31 -13.72
C PRO A 86 35.05 6.55 -13.54
N SER A 87 35.09 7.19 -12.37
CA SER A 87 34.22 8.33 -12.04
C SER A 87 34.35 9.49 -13.05
N SER A 88 35.51 9.66 -13.67
CA SER A 88 35.75 10.64 -14.73
C SER A 88 35.07 10.32 -16.07
N THR A 89 34.41 9.17 -16.19
CA THR A 89 33.69 8.79 -17.42
C THR A 89 32.48 9.68 -17.63
N ARG A 90 32.28 10.17 -18.85
CA ARG A 90 31.13 10.99 -19.22
C ARG A 90 29.82 10.22 -19.02
N ALA A 91 28.87 10.83 -18.32
CA ALA A 91 27.55 10.25 -18.10
C ALA A 91 26.74 10.23 -19.42
N ARG A 92 26.12 9.10 -19.74
CA ARG A 92 25.15 9.00 -20.86
C ARG A 92 23.78 9.45 -20.39
N THR A 93 22.87 9.65 -21.33
CA THR A 93 21.46 9.95 -21.03
C THR A 93 20.81 8.88 -20.15
N ALA A 94 21.15 7.59 -20.34
CA ALA A 94 20.66 6.52 -19.48
C ALA A 94 21.19 6.60 -18.04
N ASP A 95 22.43 7.07 -17.85
CA ASP A 95 23.02 7.22 -16.52
C ASP A 95 22.36 8.41 -15.79
N ARG A 96 22.07 9.51 -16.50
CA ARG A 96 21.29 10.65 -15.97
C ARG A 96 19.84 10.30 -15.67
N ALA A 97 19.19 9.49 -16.52
CA ALA A 97 17.83 9.01 -16.27
C ALA A 97 17.74 8.14 -15.02
N ALA A 98 18.71 7.23 -14.81
CA ALA A 98 18.77 6.42 -13.60
C ALA A 98 18.99 7.26 -12.33
N ALA A 99 19.76 8.35 -12.41
CA ALA A 99 19.90 9.28 -11.30
C ALA A 99 18.61 10.07 -11.05
N ALA A 100 17.89 10.50 -12.09
CA ALA A 100 16.58 11.14 -11.96
C ALA A 100 15.56 10.24 -11.27
N GLU A 101 15.45 8.98 -11.69
CA GLU A 101 14.57 7.97 -11.07
C GLU A 101 14.87 7.80 -9.57
N LEU A 102 16.14 7.83 -9.18
CA LEU A 102 16.54 7.75 -7.77
C LEU A 102 16.13 8.99 -6.98
N LEU A 103 16.26 10.19 -7.56
CA LEU A 103 15.80 11.44 -6.93
C LEU A 103 14.27 11.47 -6.77
N ASP A 104 13.53 11.00 -7.76
CA ASP A 104 12.07 10.89 -7.71
C ASP A 104 11.63 9.88 -6.64
N LEU A 105 12.30 8.73 -6.55
CA LEU A 105 12.07 7.74 -5.50
C LEU A 105 12.37 8.34 -4.12
N ALA A 106 13.53 9.00 -3.96
CA ALA A 106 13.92 9.64 -2.71
C ALA A 106 12.93 10.73 -2.28
N ARG A 107 12.36 11.49 -3.22
CA ARG A 107 11.25 12.41 -2.94
C ARG A 107 10.00 11.66 -2.47
N SER A 108 9.61 10.59 -3.16
CA SER A 108 8.42 9.81 -2.80
C SER A 108 8.52 9.13 -1.43
N GLU A 109 9.74 8.79 -1.00
CA GLU A 109 10.05 8.23 0.32
C GLU A 109 10.33 9.30 1.39
N GLY A 110 10.13 10.58 1.08
CA GLY A 110 10.31 11.69 2.02
C GLY A 110 11.75 11.98 2.41
N GLN A 111 12.73 11.50 1.66
CA GLN A 111 14.15 11.82 1.88
C GLN A 111 14.53 13.21 1.35
N LEU A 112 13.79 13.72 0.35
CA LEU A 112 14.00 15.03 -0.28
C LEU A 112 12.71 15.85 -0.24
N THR A 113 12.83 17.14 0.07
CA THR A 113 11.71 18.10 -0.02
C THR A 113 11.52 18.65 -1.43
N ASP A 114 10.37 19.28 -1.68
CA ASP A 114 10.00 19.90 -2.97
C ASP A 114 10.96 21.00 -3.45
N ASP A 115 11.59 21.71 -2.51
CA ASP A 115 12.61 22.72 -2.85
C ASP A 115 13.98 22.08 -3.09
N GLU A 116 14.31 21.01 -2.34
CA GLU A 116 15.55 20.26 -2.56
C GLU A 116 15.53 19.57 -3.93
N ILE A 117 14.45 18.87 -4.30
CA ILE A 117 14.36 18.22 -5.61
C ILE A 117 14.53 19.20 -6.77
N ARG A 118 14.06 20.46 -6.64
CA ARG A 118 14.27 21.50 -7.65
C ARG A 118 15.76 21.80 -7.84
N ALA A 119 16.48 22.02 -6.74
CA ALA A 119 17.93 22.25 -6.76
C ALA A 119 18.70 21.04 -7.31
N TYR A 120 18.30 19.82 -6.92
CA TYR A 120 18.93 18.58 -7.40
C TYR A 120 18.69 18.35 -8.90
N THR A 121 17.54 18.78 -9.43
CA THR A 121 17.24 18.69 -10.88
C THR A 121 18.15 19.61 -11.70
N GLU A 122 18.43 20.81 -11.21
CA GLU A 122 19.38 21.74 -11.84
C GLU A 122 20.81 21.18 -11.83
N LEU A 123 21.26 20.65 -10.69
CA LEU A 123 22.56 20.00 -10.55
C LEU A 123 22.69 18.74 -11.43
N LEU A 124 21.61 17.97 -11.58
CA LEU A 124 21.56 16.81 -12.46
C LEU A 124 21.73 17.21 -13.94
N ALA A 125 21.20 18.36 -14.34
CA ALA A 125 21.35 18.88 -15.71
C ALA A 125 22.79 19.34 -16.00
N GLU A 126 23.51 19.83 -14.97
CA GLU A 126 24.90 20.24 -15.07
C GLU A 126 25.90 19.08 -14.96
N ALA A 127 25.53 17.96 -14.33
CA ALA A 127 26.38 16.79 -14.13
C ALA A 127 26.90 16.20 -15.46
N LYS A 128 28.22 16.11 -15.60
CA LYS A 128 28.90 15.66 -16.83
C LYS A 128 29.47 14.26 -16.70
N THR A 129 29.78 13.82 -15.47
CA THR A 129 30.50 12.58 -15.21
C THR A 129 29.69 11.61 -14.33
N LEU A 130 30.05 10.33 -14.37
CA LEU A 130 29.49 9.32 -13.46
C LEU A 130 29.86 9.61 -12.00
N GLY A 131 30.97 10.31 -11.75
CA GLY A 131 31.36 10.82 -10.44
C GLY A 131 30.38 11.88 -9.92
N ASP A 132 30.03 12.85 -10.77
CA ASP A 132 29.09 13.94 -10.42
C ASP A 132 27.72 13.36 -10.02
N LEU A 133 27.23 12.36 -10.78
CA LEU A 133 25.96 11.68 -10.48
C LEU A 133 26.03 10.83 -9.19
N ALA A 134 27.18 10.21 -8.93
CA ALA A 134 27.38 9.41 -7.73
C ALA A 134 27.46 10.29 -6.47
N GLU A 135 28.05 11.49 -6.59
CA GLU A 135 28.09 12.47 -5.50
C GLU A 135 26.69 13.00 -5.17
N LEU A 136 25.91 13.36 -6.20
CA LEU A 136 24.53 13.82 -6.06
C LEU A 136 23.59 12.78 -5.40
N THR A 137 23.93 11.49 -5.46
CA THR A 137 23.09 10.40 -4.92
C THR A 137 23.77 9.65 -3.78
N ALA A 138 24.82 10.22 -3.20
CA ALA A 138 25.65 9.55 -2.20
C ALA A 138 24.94 9.43 -0.84
N ASP A 139 24.18 10.45 -0.45
CA ASP A 139 23.47 10.55 0.84
C ASP A 139 22.07 9.94 0.81
N LEU A 140 21.53 9.69 -0.39
CA LEU A 140 20.22 9.09 -0.61
C LEU A 140 20.25 7.57 -0.43
N GLN A 141 19.18 7.05 0.16
CA GLN A 141 18.94 5.63 0.25
C GLN A 141 18.17 5.14 -0.98
N GLY A 142 18.60 4.02 -1.57
CA GLY A 142 17.93 3.43 -2.71
C GLY A 142 18.83 2.44 -3.46
N SER A 143 18.21 1.51 -4.19
CA SER A 143 18.93 0.55 -5.02
C SER A 143 19.62 1.28 -6.17
N ARG A 144 20.93 1.51 -6.03
CA ARG A 144 21.73 2.14 -7.09
C ARG A 144 21.86 1.17 -8.27
N ARG A 145 21.30 1.54 -9.41
CA ARG A 145 21.53 0.80 -10.65
C ARG A 145 22.97 1.02 -11.11
N ALA A 146 23.74 -0.05 -11.22
CA ALA A 146 25.09 0.03 -11.78
C ALA A 146 25.03 0.52 -13.23
N PRO A 147 25.96 1.41 -13.66
CA PRO A 147 25.97 1.93 -15.02
C PRO A 147 26.03 0.78 -16.03
N ALA A 148 25.05 0.73 -16.93
CA ALA A 148 24.90 -0.40 -17.84
C ALA A 148 26.11 -0.47 -18.79
N PRO A 149 26.80 -1.61 -18.94
CA PRO A 149 27.85 -1.74 -19.94
C PRO A 149 27.27 -1.48 -21.35
N PRO A 150 28.03 -0.92 -22.30
CA PRO A 150 27.56 -0.70 -23.66
C PRO A 150 27.13 -2.05 -24.25
N ARG A 151 25.93 -2.07 -24.82
CA ARG A 151 25.43 -3.25 -25.52
C ARG A 151 26.37 -3.55 -26.69
N ARG A 152 27.03 -4.72 -26.66
CA ARG A 152 27.68 -5.26 -27.85
C ARG A 152 26.61 -5.49 -28.91
N ALA A 153 26.84 -4.96 -30.12
CA ALA A 153 25.97 -5.22 -31.26
C ALA A 153 25.89 -6.74 -31.50
N LYS A 154 24.72 -7.33 -31.25
CA LYS A 154 24.45 -8.73 -31.61
C LYS A 154 24.08 -8.75 -33.10
N THR A 155 24.83 -9.51 -33.89
CA THR A 155 24.53 -9.83 -35.28
C THR A 155 23.20 -10.58 -35.35
N THR A 156 22.25 -10.02 -36.09
CA THR A 156 20.89 -10.53 -36.27
C THR A 156 20.89 -11.87 -37.00
N GLY A 157 20.58 -12.96 -36.29
CA GLY A 157 20.14 -14.22 -36.90
C GLY A 157 18.62 -14.24 -36.97
N GLN A 158 18.07 -13.89 -38.14
CA GLN A 158 16.66 -14.10 -38.48
C GLN A 158 16.35 -15.60 -38.46
N GLY A 159 15.37 -16.02 -37.65
CA GLY A 159 14.83 -17.38 -37.69
C GLY A 159 14.08 -17.75 -36.41
N GLY A 160 12.78 -17.45 -36.34
CA GLY A 160 11.95 -17.89 -35.21
C GLY A 160 10.57 -17.24 -35.09
N TYR A 161 10.27 -16.20 -35.86
CA TYR A 161 9.05 -15.38 -35.68
C TYR A 161 7.79 -15.90 -36.43
N LEU A 162 7.69 -17.21 -36.71
CA LEU A 162 6.64 -17.75 -37.59
C LEU A 162 5.94 -19.03 -37.08
N ALA A 163 5.87 -19.27 -35.76
CA ALA A 163 5.30 -20.52 -35.22
C ALA A 163 4.25 -20.40 -34.10
N ALA A 164 3.70 -19.22 -33.81
CA ALA A 164 2.74 -19.09 -32.69
C ALA A 164 1.51 -18.21 -33.02
N LEU A 165 0.95 -18.31 -34.23
CA LEU A 165 -0.25 -17.56 -34.64
C LEU A 165 -1.36 -18.41 -35.31
N THR A 166 -1.40 -19.73 -35.10
CA THR A 166 -2.37 -20.60 -35.80
C THR A 166 -3.14 -21.60 -34.91
N ALA A 167 -3.21 -21.41 -33.59
CA ALA A 167 -3.93 -22.36 -32.72
C ALA A 167 -4.68 -21.70 -31.55
N ALA A 168 -5.60 -20.76 -31.83
CA ALA A 168 -6.72 -20.45 -30.93
C ALA A 168 -7.91 -19.77 -31.65
N ALA A 169 -7.99 -19.88 -32.99
CA ALA A 169 -9.12 -19.41 -33.80
C ALA A 169 -10.22 -20.49 -33.94
N LEU A 170 -10.28 -21.48 -33.03
CA LEU A 170 -11.17 -22.64 -33.11
C LEU A 170 -12.01 -22.89 -31.83
N LEU A 171 -12.40 -21.84 -31.10
CA LEU A 171 -13.45 -21.92 -30.06
C LEU A 171 -14.45 -20.74 -30.11
N VAL A 172 -14.68 -20.18 -31.31
CA VAL A 172 -15.74 -19.17 -31.58
C VAL A 172 -16.96 -19.82 -32.28
N ALA A 173 -16.99 -21.15 -32.43
CA ALA A 173 -17.93 -21.82 -33.33
C ALA A 173 -18.98 -22.76 -32.69
N PHE A 174 -19.18 -22.76 -31.36
CA PHE A 174 -20.25 -23.58 -30.76
C PHE A 174 -20.88 -22.86 -29.55
N GLY A 175 -22.06 -22.28 -29.75
CA GLY A 175 -22.86 -21.71 -28.65
C GLY A 175 -23.87 -20.63 -29.03
N ALA A 176 -23.96 -20.24 -30.32
CA ALA A 176 -25.00 -19.34 -30.81
C ALA A 176 -25.93 -20.06 -31.78
N PHE A 177 -26.87 -20.88 -31.28
CA PHE A 177 -28.16 -21.16 -31.95
C PHE A 177 -29.14 -21.95 -31.06
N ALA A 178 -30.11 -21.25 -30.44
CA ALA A 178 -31.43 -21.68 -29.94
C ALA A 178 -31.74 -20.85 -28.67
N LEU A 179 -32.64 -19.88 -28.62
CA LEU A 179 -33.96 -19.77 -29.22
C LEU A 179 -34.30 -18.30 -29.50
N THR A 180 -34.95 -18.08 -30.64
CA THR A 180 -35.69 -16.87 -30.99
C THR A 180 -37.19 -17.09 -30.79
N GLY A 181 -37.89 -16.09 -30.25
CA GLY A 181 -39.31 -15.80 -30.53
C GLY A 181 -40.04 -15.21 -29.32
N ARG A 182 -40.95 -14.22 -29.41
CA ARG A 182 -41.41 -13.28 -30.45
C ARG A 182 -42.44 -12.35 -29.77
N ALA A 183 -42.39 -11.04 -30.09
CA ALA A 183 -43.47 -10.01 -30.08
C ALA A 183 -44.18 -9.67 -28.73
N ASP A 184 -44.71 -8.47 -28.42
CA ASP A 184 -45.19 -7.28 -29.15
C ASP A 184 -45.02 -6.00 -28.27
N GLY A 185 -44.94 -4.80 -28.86
CA GLY A 185 -45.28 -3.51 -28.20
C GLY A 185 -46.74 -3.11 -28.52
N PRO A 186 -47.26 -1.89 -28.19
CA PRO A 186 -46.56 -0.68 -27.74
C PRO A 186 -47.32 0.21 -26.68
N ALA A 187 -46.71 1.38 -26.40
CA ALA A 187 -47.35 2.71 -26.25
C ALA A 187 -47.70 3.24 -24.82
N PRO A 188 -47.91 4.57 -24.64
CA PRO A 188 -46.99 5.43 -23.90
C PRO A 188 -47.69 6.27 -22.80
N ALA A 189 -46.92 7.01 -21.99
CA ALA A 189 -47.43 8.23 -21.36
C ALA A 189 -46.29 9.21 -21.05
N GLU A 190 -46.35 10.35 -21.73
CA GLU A 190 -45.59 11.56 -21.44
C GLU A 190 -46.16 12.26 -20.19
N SER A 191 -45.25 12.74 -19.33
CA SER A 191 -45.14 14.08 -18.71
C SER A 191 -46.41 14.93 -18.41
N PRO A 192 -46.46 15.70 -17.30
CA PRO A 192 -45.59 16.89 -17.22
C PRO A 192 -45.09 17.37 -15.86
N ALA A 193 -44.09 18.24 -15.99
CA ALA A 193 -43.51 19.14 -15.00
C ALA A 193 -44.49 20.21 -14.49
N ALA A 194 -44.15 20.76 -13.31
CA ALA A 194 -44.31 22.14 -12.83
C ALA A 194 -44.26 22.09 -11.29
N ALA A 195 -43.70 23.00 -10.52
CA ALA A 195 -42.91 24.19 -10.74
C ALA A 195 -42.34 24.57 -9.35
N VAL A 196 -41.18 25.22 -9.33
CA VAL A 196 -40.71 25.99 -8.18
C VAL A 196 -41.66 27.18 -7.99
N PRO A 197 -41.88 27.63 -6.74
CA PRO A 197 -41.55 29.02 -6.48
C PRO A 197 -40.72 29.21 -5.21
N GLU A 198 -39.92 30.25 -5.30
CA GLU A 198 -38.93 30.77 -4.39
C GLU A 198 -39.57 31.56 -3.22
N ALA A 199 -38.74 31.72 -2.17
CA ALA A 199 -38.70 32.86 -1.24
C ALA A 199 -39.76 32.98 -0.13
N GLY A 200 -39.25 33.05 1.11
CA GLY A 200 -39.88 33.76 2.22
C GLY A 200 -39.80 33.07 3.57
N ALA A 201 -38.74 33.31 4.34
CA ALA A 201 -38.77 33.13 5.80
C ALA A 201 -39.78 34.13 6.40
N PRO A 202 -40.45 33.78 7.51
CA PRO A 202 -39.86 34.10 8.82
C PRO A 202 -39.95 32.95 9.84
N GLU A 203 -39.12 33.08 10.88
CA GLU A 203 -38.95 32.21 12.04
C GLU A 203 -40.29 31.71 12.63
N ALA A 204 -40.39 30.39 12.81
CA ALA A 204 -41.44 29.75 13.60
C ALA A 204 -40.79 29.00 14.77
N GLU A 205 -41.27 29.32 15.96
CA GLU A 205 -40.87 28.80 17.27
C GLU A 205 -40.75 27.27 17.29
N PHE A 206 -39.64 26.76 17.84
CA PHE A 206 -39.45 25.32 18.08
C PHE A 206 -40.56 24.80 19.02
N PRO A 207 -41.42 23.85 18.58
CA PRO A 207 -42.32 23.19 19.51
C PRO A 207 -41.51 22.23 20.40
N ALA A 208 -41.88 22.19 21.68
CA ALA A 208 -41.25 21.38 22.73
C ALA A 208 -41.03 19.91 22.31
N PRO A 209 -39.97 19.24 22.82
CA PRO A 209 -39.60 17.90 22.40
C PRO A 209 -40.72 16.89 22.67
N ARG A 210 -41.09 16.12 21.63
CA ARG A 210 -41.96 14.96 21.74
C ARG A 210 -41.25 13.88 22.57
N ALA A 211 -41.83 13.52 23.71
CA ALA A 211 -41.36 12.48 24.62
C ALA A 211 -41.78 11.07 24.17
N GLU A 212 -41.48 10.70 22.92
CA GLU A 212 -41.84 9.37 22.38
C GLU A 212 -40.76 8.85 21.40
N LEU A 213 -39.51 8.68 21.87
CA LEU A 213 -38.49 7.85 21.23
C LEU A 213 -37.52 7.20 22.25
N ASP A 214 -37.98 6.91 23.47
CA ASP A 214 -37.12 6.32 24.51
C ASP A 214 -37.16 4.77 24.58
N ASP A 215 -37.91 4.11 23.69
CA ASP A 215 -38.07 2.64 23.69
C ASP A 215 -37.64 1.98 22.37
N VAL A 216 -36.41 2.25 21.91
CA VAL A 216 -35.71 1.33 21.00
C VAL A 216 -34.59 0.69 21.81
N GLU A 217 -34.81 -0.52 22.31
CA GLU A 217 -33.72 -1.33 22.87
C GLU A 217 -32.61 -1.43 21.80
N PRO A 218 -31.36 -1.04 22.09
CA PRO A 218 -30.29 -1.17 21.11
C PRO A 218 -30.07 -2.66 20.83
N VAL A 219 -30.50 -3.11 19.65
CA VAL A 219 -30.16 -4.43 19.14
C VAL A 219 -28.67 -4.40 18.84
N VAL A 220 -27.87 -4.93 19.76
CA VAL A 220 -26.43 -5.16 19.55
C VAL A 220 -26.31 -6.35 18.59
N ILE A 221 -26.38 -6.08 17.29
CA ILE A 221 -25.95 -7.04 16.28
C ILE A 221 -24.43 -7.15 16.45
N LYS A 222 -23.94 -8.33 16.83
CA LYS A 222 -22.50 -8.59 16.82
C LYS A 222 -22.00 -8.41 15.41
N THR A 223 -21.15 -7.41 15.17
CA THR A 223 -20.43 -7.29 13.91
C THR A 223 -19.60 -8.56 13.73
N PRO A 224 -19.80 -9.31 12.63
CA PRO A 224 -19.01 -10.50 12.37
C PRO A 224 -17.53 -10.14 12.26
N ASP A 225 -16.65 -11.07 12.65
CA ASP A 225 -15.19 -10.90 12.58
C ASP A 225 -14.76 -10.60 11.14
N LEU A 226 -14.24 -9.39 10.89
CA LEU A 226 -13.96 -8.90 9.54
C LEU A 226 -12.78 -9.60 8.86
N VAL A 227 -11.95 -10.32 9.62
CA VAL A 227 -10.89 -11.18 9.07
C VAL A 227 -11.38 -12.62 8.83
N THR A 228 -12.69 -12.77 8.55
CA THR A 228 -13.31 -14.02 8.10
C THR A 228 -14.04 -13.81 6.78
N GLY A 229 -14.33 -14.89 6.05
CA GLY A 229 -15.09 -14.81 4.79
C GLY A 229 -16.50 -14.24 4.96
N GLU A 230 -17.17 -14.56 6.07
CA GLU A 230 -18.50 -14.03 6.39
C GLU A 230 -18.44 -12.56 6.79
N GLY A 231 -17.48 -12.17 7.63
CA GLY A 231 -17.32 -10.77 8.03
C GLY A 231 -16.92 -9.86 6.88
N MET A 232 -16.04 -10.32 5.98
CA MET A 232 -15.71 -9.57 4.77
C MET A 232 -16.91 -9.44 3.82
N ALA A 233 -17.72 -10.50 3.65
CA ALA A 233 -18.95 -10.41 2.86
C ALA A 233 -19.94 -9.41 3.46
N HIS A 234 -20.09 -9.39 4.79
CA HIS A 234 -20.91 -8.42 5.50
C HIS A 234 -20.41 -6.99 5.29
N PHE A 235 -19.10 -6.75 5.49
CA PHE A 235 -18.48 -5.46 5.25
C PHE A 235 -18.70 -4.94 3.82
N ILE A 236 -18.53 -5.79 2.80
CA ILE A 236 -18.73 -5.39 1.39
C ILE A 236 -20.21 -5.07 1.12
N ALA A 237 -21.14 -5.78 1.76
CA ALA A 237 -22.56 -5.48 1.64
C ALA A 237 -22.90 -4.11 2.25
N ASP A 238 -22.39 -3.83 3.45
CA ASP A 238 -22.55 -2.53 4.11
C ASP A 238 -21.90 -1.41 3.30
N TYR A 239 -20.70 -1.64 2.77
CA TYR A 239 -19.99 -0.71 1.90
C TYR A 239 -20.85 -0.33 0.69
N ARG A 240 -21.42 -1.33 0.02
CA ARG A 240 -22.28 -1.11 -1.14
C ARG A 240 -23.56 -0.36 -0.77
N ALA A 241 -24.13 -0.65 0.40
CA ALA A 241 -25.33 0.03 0.88
C ALA A 241 -25.07 1.51 1.19
N GLU A 242 -23.94 1.82 1.84
CA GLU A 242 -23.56 3.19 2.21
C GLU A 242 -23.16 4.04 0.99
N PHE A 243 -22.33 3.48 0.11
CA PHE A 243 -21.67 4.26 -0.94
C PHE A 243 -22.25 4.08 -2.34
N GLY A 244 -23.11 3.07 -2.56
CA GLY A 244 -23.74 2.78 -3.85
C GLY A 244 -22.82 2.13 -4.88
N ASP A 245 -21.58 1.83 -4.53
CA ASP A 245 -20.57 1.15 -5.34
C ASP A 245 -19.72 0.20 -4.47
N THR A 246 -18.71 -0.44 -5.06
CA THR A 246 -17.72 -1.25 -4.32
C THR A 246 -16.30 -0.78 -4.60
N ILE A 247 -16.13 0.49 -4.95
CA ILE A 247 -14.85 1.05 -5.38
C ILE A 247 -14.18 1.78 -4.23
N ALA A 248 -13.00 1.31 -3.82
CA ALA A 248 -12.15 1.91 -2.80
C ALA A 248 -10.73 2.09 -3.33
N ASP A 249 -9.90 2.92 -2.68
CA ASP A 249 -8.46 2.97 -2.96
C ASP A 249 -7.77 1.80 -2.26
N GLU A 250 -8.06 1.68 -0.97
CA GLU A 250 -7.52 0.71 -0.05
C GLU A 250 -8.54 0.47 1.07
N ILE A 251 -8.64 -0.77 1.53
CA ILE A 251 -9.30 -1.10 2.78
C ILE A 251 -8.35 -1.86 3.68
N SER A 252 -8.43 -1.62 4.98
CA SER A 252 -7.76 -2.41 6.02
C SER A 252 -8.81 -2.96 6.98
N LEU A 253 -8.82 -4.27 7.18
CA LEU A 253 -9.78 -4.95 8.06
C LEU A 253 -9.04 -5.64 9.20
N PHE A 254 -9.43 -5.28 10.42
CA PHE A 254 -9.06 -5.91 11.68
C PHE A 254 -10.26 -6.74 12.18
N PRO A 255 -10.08 -7.67 13.13
CA PRO A 255 -11.18 -8.50 13.61
C PRO A 255 -12.43 -7.73 14.05
N GLU A 256 -12.24 -6.56 14.66
CA GLU A 256 -13.34 -5.78 15.26
C GLU A 256 -13.69 -4.47 14.53
N HIS A 257 -12.85 -4.02 13.58
CA HIS A 257 -13.03 -2.76 12.88
C HIS A 257 -12.30 -2.73 11.55
N GLY A 258 -12.61 -1.77 10.70
CA GLY A 258 -11.86 -1.55 9.48
C GLY A 258 -11.71 -0.08 9.16
N ASP A 259 -10.83 0.19 8.21
CA ASP A 259 -10.53 1.51 7.68
C ASP A 259 -10.69 1.48 6.16
N VAL A 260 -11.28 2.52 5.60
CA VAL A 260 -11.53 2.65 4.17
C VAL A 260 -11.00 3.96 3.68
N ASP A 261 -10.10 3.90 2.71
CA ASP A 261 -9.68 5.04 1.92
C ASP A 261 -10.39 5.02 0.56
N ARG A 262 -11.08 6.11 0.21
CA ARG A 262 -11.71 6.25 -1.11
C ARG A 262 -11.70 7.68 -1.63
N ALA A 263 -11.89 7.81 -2.95
CA ALA A 263 -12.09 9.10 -3.59
C ALA A 263 -13.37 9.76 -3.06
N VAL A 264 -13.34 11.07 -2.86
CA VAL A 264 -14.57 11.84 -2.62
C VAL A 264 -15.42 11.81 -3.89
N PRO A 265 -16.72 11.44 -3.84
CA PRO A 265 -17.59 11.45 -5.01
C PRO A 265 -17.56 12.80 -5.74
N GLY A 266 -17.29 12.76 -7.05
CA GLY A 266 -17.15 13.96 -7.89
C GLY A 266 -15.85 14.76 -7.73
N GLN A 267 -14.96 14.37 -6.80
CA GLN A 267 -13.66 15.02 -6.55
C GLN A 267 -12.53 13.97 -6.49
N PRO A 268 -12.10 13.42 -7.64
CA PRO A 268 -11.11 12.32 -7.68
C PRO A 268 -9.70 12.72 -7.20
N ASN A 269 -9.43 14.02 -7.05
CA ASN A 269 -8.20 14.55 -6.44
C ASN A 269 -8.32 14.72 -4.91
N ARG A 270 -9.41 14.27 -4.30
CA ARG A 270 -9.61 14.26 -2.84
C ARG A 270 -9.85 12.85 -2.34
N ARG A 271 -9.25 12.52 -1.20
CA ARG A 271 -9.46 11.27 -0.47
C ARG A 271 -10.22 11.55 0.82
N VAL A 272 -11.06 10.61 1.20
CA VAL A 272 -11.67 10.54 2.53
C VAL A 272 -11.38 9.17 3.12
N SER A 273 -11.04 9.16 4.40
CA SER A 273 -10.88 7.95 5.20
C SER A 273 -12.11 7.76 6.07
N TYR A 274 -12.62 6.54 6.14
CA TYR A 274 -13.75 6.16 6.99
C TYR A 274 -13.35 5.03 7.94
N ASP A 275 -13.76 5.16 9.19
CA ASP A 275 -13.69 4.08 10.18
C ASP A 275 -14.97 3.25 10.07
N TYR A 276 -14.84 1.93 10.13
CA TYR A 276 -15.94 0.98 10.09
C TYR A 276 -16.00 0.17 11.39
N ARG A 277 -17.14 0.26 12.10
CA ARG A 277 -17.47 -0.56 13.27
C ARG A 277 -18.94 -0.99 13.23
N GLY A 278 -19.34 -1.66 12.15
CA GLY A 278 -20.75 -1.94 11.84
C GLY A 278 -21.50 -0.77 11.20
N GLY A 279 -20.76 0.25 10.75
CA GLY A 279 -21.24 1.45 10.09
C GLY A 279 -20.05 2.38 9.81
N PHE A 280 -20.18 3.23 8.79
CA PHE A 280 -19.10 4.11 8.35
C PHE A 280 -19.15 5.45 9.05
N GLN A 281 -18.06 5.79 9.74
CA GLN A 281 -17.87 7.07 10.38
C GLN A 281 -16.70 7.79 9.74
N ARG A 282 -16.81 9.11 9.62
CA ARG A 282 -15.76 9.93 9.03
C ARG A 282 -15.02 10.65 10.16
N PRO A 283 -13.81 10.21 10.54
CA PRO A 283 -13.07 10.85 11.63
C PRO A 283 -12.37 12.16 11.20
N SER A 284 -12.18 12.38 9.90
CA SER A 284 -11.34 13.48 9.39
C SER A 284 -11.84 14.12 8.10
N ASP A 285 -11.47 15.39 7.90
CA ASP A 285 -11.76 16.16 6.69
C ASP A 285 -11.05 15.58 5.44
N PRO A 286 -11.56 15.84 4.22
CA PRO A 286 -10.99 15.25 3.02
C PRO A 286 -9.60 15.83 2.74
N THR A 287 -8.66 14.97 2.39
CA THR A 287 -7.28 15.34 2.08
C THR A 287 -7.04 15.29 0.57
N THR A 288 -5.93 15.87 0.10
CA THR A 288 -5.55 15.82 -1.32
C THR A 288 -4.97 14.45 -1.67
N ARG A 289 -5.32 13.91 -2.84
CA ARG A 289 -4.74 12.70 -3.43
C ARG A 289 -4.38 12.93 -4.91
N LYS A 290 -3.60 12.02 -5.48
CA LYS A 290 -3.39 11.97 -6.93
C LYS A 290 -4.65 11.43 -7.62
N VAL A 291 -4.92 11.91 -8.83
CA VAL A 291 -6.09 11.50 -9.62
C VAL A 291 -5.91 10.09 -10.21
N ASP A 292 -4.67 9.68 -10.43
CA ASP A 292 -4.28 8.37 -10.94
C ASP A 292 -4.02 7.34 -9.84
N THR A 293 -4.33 7.66 -8.57
CA THR A 293 -4.27 6.69 -7.48
C THR A 293 -5.13 5.47 -7.84
N PRO A 294 -4.54 4.26 -7.90
CA PRO A 294 -5.28 3.05 -8.25
C PRO A 294 -6.43 2.77 -7.29
N THR A 295 -7.46 2.10 -7.80
CA THR A 295 -8.64 1.71 -7.02
C THR A 295 -8.90 0.23 -7.18
N VAL A 296 -9.44 -0.39 -6.14
CA VAL A 296 -9.91 -1.76 -6.11
C VAL A 296 -11.42 -1.81 -6.22
N ASP A 297 -11.94 -2.85 -6.89
CA ASP A 297 -13.37 -3.19 -6.85
C ASP A 297 -13.55 -4.35 -5.88
N LEU A 298 -14.05 -4.06 -4.68
CA LEU A 298 -14.29 -5.05 -3.63
C LEU A 298 -15.33 -6.10 -4.05
N GLY A 299 -16.20 -5.77 -5.00
CA GLY A 299 -17.26 -6.66 -5.48
C GLY A 299 -16.75 -7.90 -6.23
N VAL A 300 -15.48 -7.90 -6.66
CA VAL A 300 -14.86 -9.04 -7.36
C VAL A 300 -14.15 -10.03 -6.43
N LEU A 301 -14.08 -9.74 -5.13
CA LEU A 301 -13.45 -10.62 -4.15
C LEU A 301 -14.29 -11.87 -3.90
N ASP A 302 -13.68 -13.04 -4.05
CA ASP A 302 -14.27 -14.30 -3.59
C ASP A 302 -14.04 -14.42 -2.08
N THR A 303 -14.98 -13.86 -1.31
CA THR A 303 -14.86 -13.82 0.15
C THR A 303 -14.86 -15.20 0.79
N ALA A 304 -15.49 -16.20 0.15
CA ALA A 304 -15.49 -17.57 0.62
C ALA A 304 -14.11 -18.21 0.44
N ALA A 305 -13.50 -18.07 -0.73
CA ALA A 305 -12.16 -18.59 -1.01
C ALA A 305 -11.08 -17.89 -0.16
N ILE A 306 -11.16 -16.56 -0.03
CA ILE A 306 -10.26 -15.81 0.85
C ILE A 306 -10.48 -16.23 2.30
N GLY A 307 -11.73 -16.36 2.76
CA GLY A 307 -12.06 -16.84 4.10
C GLY A 307 -11.47 -18.23 4.40
N ALA A 308 -11.46 -19.13 3.42
CA ALA A 308 -10.82 -20.44 3.55
C ALA A 308 -9.28 -20.33 3.68
N ALA A 309 -8.65 -19.39 2.98
CA ALA A 309 -7.22 -19.11 3.15
C ALA A 309 -6.92 -18.50 4.53
N LEU A 310 -7.76 -17.57 5.01
CA LEU A 310 -7.64 -16.95 6.34
C LEU A 310 -7.76 -18.00 7.46
N ALA A 311 -8.68 -18.95 7.33
CA ALA A 311 -8.80 -20.07 8.27
C ALA A 311 -7.54 -20.96 8.33
N ASN A 312 -6.72 -20.97 7.28
CA ASN A 312 -5.45 -21.71 7.20
C ASN A 312 -4.22 -20.79 7.34
N ALA A 313 -4.41 -19.52 7.72
CA ALA A 313 -3.37 -18.49 7.67
C ALA A 313 -2.12 -18.85 8.49
N ALA A 314 -2.30 -19.43 9.69
CA ALA A 314 -1.19 -19.90 10.53
C ALA A 314 -0.29 -20.92 9.81
N THR A 315 -0.90 -21.85 9.08
CA THR A 315 -0.18 -22.88 8.31
C THR A 315 0.51 -22.26 7.10
N ILE A 316 -0.17 -21.37 6.37
CA ILE A 316 0.38 -20.70 5.19
C ILE A 316 1.61 -19.85 5.60
N ALA A 317 1.46 -19.04 6.64
CA ALA A 317 2.52 -18.17 7.14
C ALA A 317 3.57 -18.90 7.99
N THR A 318 3.39 -20.19 8.28
CA THR A 318 4.28 -20.98 9.15
C THR A 318 4.45 -20.34 10.54
N VAL A 319 3.38 -19.75 11.08
CA VAL A 319 3.36 -19.11 12.41
C VAL A 319 2.67 -20.07 13.40
N PRO A 320 3.39 -20.69 14.35
CA PRO A 320 2.79 -21.50 15.41
C PRO A 320 1.72 -20.73 16.18
N ASP A 321 0.54 -21.34 16.36
CA ASP A 321 -0.61 -20.71 17.03
C ASP A 321 -0.96 -19.30 16.49
N GLY A 322 -0.61 -19.04 15.23
CA GLY A 322 -0.80 -17.75 14.58
C GLY A 322 -2.27 -17.40 14.36
N LYS A 323 -2.60 -16.14 14.53
CA LYS A 323 -3.91 -15.57 14.20
C LYS A 323 -3.73 -14.44 13.19
N VAL A 324 -4.74 -14.24 12.35
CA VAL A 324 -4.76 -13.09 11.45
C VAL A 324 -4.93 -11.83 12.30
N SER A 325 -3.96 -10.92 12.24
CA SER A 325 -4.02 -9.65 12.97
C SER A 325 -4.85 -8.63 12.20
N HIS A 326 -4.65 -8.57 10.89
CA HIS A 326 -5.40 -7.76 9.94
C HIS A 326 -5.15 -8.24 8.52
N LEU A 327 -5.98 -7.76 7.60
CA LEU A 327 -5.76 -7.86 6.16
C LEU A 327 -5.96 -6.50 5.50
N SER A 328 -5.34 -6.28 4.35
CA SER A 328 -5.64 -5.13 3.49
C SER A 328 -5.97 -5.56 2.07
N VAL A 329 -6.78 -4.76 1.38
CA VAL A 329 -7.07 -4.93 -0.05
C VAL A 329 -6.68 -3.66 -0.78
N GLU A 330 -5.72 -3.78 -1.68
CA GLU A 330 -5.15 -2.67 -2.43
C GLU A 330 -4.68 -3.12 -3.82
N VAL A 331 -4.34 -2.16 -4.67
CA VAL A 331 -3.55 -2.44 -5.88
C VAL A 331 -2.09 -2.50 -5.48
N HIS A 332 -1.49 -3.68 -5.59
CA HIS A 332 -0.12 -3.93 -5.17
C HIS A 332 0.87 -3.06 -5.94
N SER A 333 1.76 -2.40 -5.21
CA SER A 333 2.70 -1.42 -5.79
C SER A 333 4.04 -2.01 -6.23
N PHE A 334 4.33 -3.28 -5.90
CA PHE A 334 5.67 -3.86 -6.11
C PHE A 334 5.69 -5.07 -7.07
N PRO A 335 6.76 -5.25 -7.87
CA PRO A 335 6.95 -6.48 -8.63
C PRO A 335 7.02 -7.74 -7.74
N PRO A 336 6.58 -8.92 -8.21
CA PRO A 336 6.08 -9.22 -9.56
C PRO A 336 4.58 -8.98 -9.76
N ASN A 337 3.85 -8.54 -8.72
CA ASN A 337 2.39 -8.36 -8.76
C ASN A 337 1.96 -6.90 -8.92
N GLU A 338 2.87 -6.02 -9.36
CA GLU A 338 2.60 -4.59 -9.54
C GLU A 338 1.34 -4.37 -10.42
N GLY A 339 0.44 -3.50 -9.96
CA GLY A 339 -0.80 -3.17 -10.66
C GLY A 339 -1.90 -4.23 -10.53
N ARG A 340 -1.67 -5.33 -9.81
CA ARG A 340 -2.72 -6.33 -9.51
C ARG A 340 -3.39 -5.98 -8.18
N MET A 341 -4.70 -6.14 -8.12
CA MET A 341 -5.40 -6.17 -6.84
C MET A 341 -4.95 -7.40 -6.05
N VAL A 342 -4.59 -7.19 -4.78
CA VAL A 342 -4.20 -8.25 -3.86
C VAL A 342 -4.89 -8.09 -2.52
N VAL A 343 -4.98 -9.18 -1.78
CA VAL A 343 -5.33 -9.18 -0.36
C VAL A 343 -4.09 -9.53 0.43
N ALA A 344 -3.50 -8.56 1.14
CA ALA A 344 -2.36 -8.80 2.01
C ALA A 344 -2.87 -9.26 3.38
N VAL A 345 -2.38 -10.39 3.87
CA VAL A 345 -2.81 -11.01 5.12
C VAL A 345 -1.62 -11.09 6.07
N TYR A 346 -1.79 -10.55 7.27
CA TYR A 346 -0.75 -10.52 8.30
C TYR A 346 -1.13 -11.46 9.44
N VAL A 347 -0.19 -12.32 9.80
CA VAL A 347 -0.37 -13.36 10.82
C VAL A 347 0.67 -13.17 11.91
N GLY A 348 0.23 -13.22 13.17
CA GLY A 348 1.11 -13.14 14.32
C GLY A 348 0.63 -13.98 15.49
N ASN A 349 1.48 -14.17 16.49
CA ASN A 349 1.14 -14.82 17.74
C ASN A 349 1.61 -14.01 18.97
N GLU A 350 1.34 -14.53 20.17
CA GLU A 350 1.69 -13.90 21.45
C GLU A 350 3.21 -13.88 21.72
N PHE A 351 4.01 -14.62 20.94
CA PHE A 351 5.46 -14.71 21.06
C PHE A 351 6.21 -13.79 20.06
N ASN A 352 5.49 -12.87 19.40
CA ASN A 352 6.02 -11.98 18.35
C ASN A 352 6.57 -12.72 17.11
N GLU A 353 6.15 -13.96 16.90
CA GLU A 353 6.41 -14.68 15.66
C GLU A 353 5.38 -14.21 14.63
N SER A 354 5.84 -13.81 13.45
CA SER A 354 4.96 -13.25 12.42
C SER A 354 5.36 -13.67 11.03
N GLY A 355 4.36 -13.71 10.16
CA GLY A 355 4.49 -13.96 8.74
C GLY A 355 3.35 -13.27 8.01
N HIS A 356 3.50 -13.12 6.71
CA HIS A 356 2.43 -12.55 5.89
C HIS A 356 2.42 -13.20 4.51
N PHE A 357 1.30 -13.08 3.83
CA PHE A 357 1.15 -13.55 2.46
C PHE A 357 0.18 -12.66 1.70
N ILE A 358 0.28 -12.68 0.38
CA ILE A 358 -0.67 -11.98 -0.49
C ILE A 358 -1.49 -13.00 -1.27
N LEU A 359 -2.79 -12.75 -1.34
CA LEU A 359 -3.75 -13.48 -2.14
C LEU A 359 -4.16 -12.65 -3.36
N GLY A 360 -4.63 -13.32 -4.40
CA GLY A 360 -5.41 -12.69 -5.45
C GLY A 360 -6.91 -12.62 -5.09
N PRO A 361 -7.72 -11.98 -5.95
CA PRO A 361 -9.16 -11.83 -5.74
C PRO A 361 -9.92 -13.14 -5.56
N ALA A 362 -9.44 -14.24 -6.15
CA ALA A 362 -10.08 -15.55 -6.06
C ALA A 362 -9.57 -16.37 -4.87
N GLY A 363 -8.83 -15.76 -3.95
CA GLY A 363 -8.25 -16.42 -2.78
C GLY A 363 -7.00 -17.25 -3.10
N GLU A 364 -6.44 -17.16 -4.30
CA GLU A 364 -5.22 -17.88 -4.66
C GLU A 364 -3.98 -17.26 -3.99
N VAL A 365 -3.12 -18.08 -3.39
CA VAL A 365 -1.88 -17.59 -2.77
C VAL A 365 -0.89 -17.18 -3.86
N LEU A 366 -0.57 -15.88 -3.92
CA LEU A 366 0.36 -15.33 -4.90
C LEU A 366 1.81 -15.36 -4.39
N ARG A 367 2.00 -15.08 -3.10
CA ARG A 367 3.32 -15.07 -2.45
C ARG A 367 3.19 -15.18 -0.94
N VAL A 368 4.18 -15.83 -0.33
CA VAL A 368 4.27 -16.05 1.11
C VAL A 368 5.62 -15.56 1.61
N TRP A 369 5.60 -14.88 2.74
CA TRP A 369 6.74 -14.53 3.58
C TRP A 369 6.53 -15.22 4.93
N PRO A 370 6.99 -16.47 5.05
CA PRO A 370 6.74 -17.25 6.26
C PRO A 370 7.56 -16.72 7.42
N PHE A 371 7.16 -17.07 8.64
CA PHE A 371 8.02 -16.95 9.80
C PHE A 371 9.23 -17.88 9.64
N GLU A 372 10.43 -17.31 9.62
CA GLU A 372 11.70 -18.03 9.64
C GLU A 372 12.27 -17.92 11.06
N GLY A 373 12.09 -18.98 11.86
CA GLY A 373 12.48 -19.03 13.27
C GLY A 373 13.96 -18.93 13.58
#